data_AF-A0A2T2U253-F1
#
_entry.id   AF-A0A2T2U253-F1
#
_cell.length_a   1.000
_cell.length_b   1.000
_cell.length_c   1.000
_cell.angle_alpha   90.00
_cell.angle_beta   90.00
_cell.angle_gamma   90.00
#
_symmetry.space_group_name_H-M   'P 1'
#
loop_
_entity.id
_entity.type
_entity.pdbx_description
1 polymer ?
#
loop_
_entity_poly.entity_id
_entity_poly.type
_entity_poly.pdbx_seq_one_letter_code
_entity_poly.pdbx_strand_id
1 'polypeptide(L)'
;RLSNQVADEVRRYFGERVFETIVKRNVRLSEAPSFGKPALLYEASSTGAQNYMALAREILNNNQEYLDSSHSENGVGDVESTETPATGDQETLSDAIGETSESEEESTTPADEFSM
;
A
#
# COMPACT_ATOMS: atom_id res chain seq x y z
N ARG A 1 8.70 -15.27 -25.68
CA ARG A 1 10.05 -15.15 -26.27
C ARG A 1 10.17 -13.92 -27.17
N LEU A 2 9.33 -13.76 -28.21
CA LEU A 2 9.35 -12.55 -29.05
C LEU A 2 9.08 -11.26 -28.25
N SER A 3 8.11 -11.26 -27.34
CA SER A 3 7.77 -10.07 -26.55
C SER A 3 8.94 -9.52 -25.72
N ASN A 4 9.83 -10.40 -25.24
CA ASN A 4 11.01 -9.97 -24.48
C ASN A 4 12.05 -9.36 -25.42
N GLN A 5 12.30 -9.99 -26.57
CA GLN A 5 13.23 -9.45 -27.58
C GLN A 5 12.76 -8.08 -28.09
N VAL A 6 11.46 -7.90 -28.32
CA VAL A 6 10.89 -6.61 -28.69
C VAL A 6 11.07 -5.59 -27.57
N ALA A 7 10.84 -5.96 -26.32
CA ALA A 7 11.04 -5.07 -25.17
C ALA A 7 12.52 -4.65 -25.03
N ASP A 8 13.46 -5.58 -25.22
CA ASP A 8 14.89 -5.31 -25.17
C ASP A 8 15.33 -4.38 -26.31
N GLU A 9 14.79 -4.57 -27.52
CA GLU A 9 15.05 -3.69 -28.66
C GLU A 9 14.50 -2.29 -28.45
N VAL A 10 13.28 -2.17 -27.93
CA VAL A 10 12.67 -0.88 -27.57
C VAL A 10 13.53 -0.15 -26.53
N ARG A 11 13.96 -0.84 -25.47
CA ARG A 11 14.88 -0.25 -24.49
C ARG A 11 16.20 0.18 -25.12
N ARG A 12 16.79 -0.64 -25.99
CA ARG A 12 18.05 -0.33 -26.67
C ARG A 12 17.94 0.90 -27.57
N TYR A 13 16.81 1.06 -28.27
CA TYR A 13 16.61 2.15 -29.22
C TYR A 13 16.23 3.48 -28.54
N PHE A 14 15.31 3.43 -27.57
CA PHE A 14 14.77 4.63 -26.93
C PHE A 14 15.49 5.02 -25.63
N GLY A 15 16.28 4.11 -25.05
CA GLY A 15 17.09 4.36 -23.86
C GLY A 15 16.25 4.87 -22.67
N GLU A 16 16.68 5.99 -22.11
CA GLU A 16 16.07 6.65 -20.94
C GLU A 16 14.63 7.13 -21.15
N ARG A 17 14.14 7.14 -22.40
CA ARG A 17 12.73 7.47 -22.70
C ARG A 17 11.77 6.31 -22.40
N VAL A 18 12.29 5.14 -22.08
CA VAL A 18 11.50 3.95 -21.74
C VAL A 18 11.64 3.69 -20.24
N PHE A 19 10.50 3.60 -19.58
CA PHE A 19 10.44 3.19 -18.18
C PHE A 19 10.81 1.71 -18.03
N GLU A 20 11.44 1.37 -16.92
CA GLU A 20 11.81 0.01 -16.57
C GLU A 20 10.59 -0.80 -16.10
N THR A 21 9.59 -0.14 -15.52
CA THR A 21 8.36 -0.80 -15.06
C THR A 21 7.57 -1.40 -16.23
N ILE A 22 7.38 -2.73 -16.21
CA ILE A 22 6.59 -3.46 -17.19
C ILE A 22 5.14 -3.61 -16.72
N VAL A 23 4.19 -3.03 -17.46
CA VAL A 23 2.75 -3.29 -17.27
C VAL A 23 2.34 -4.56 -18.02
N LYS A 24 2.16 -5.67 -17.28
CA LYS A 24 1.73 -6.95 -17.85
C LYS A 24 0.23 -6.95 -18.19
N ARG A 25 -0.16 -7.76 -19.18
CA ARG A 25 -1.57 -8.06 -19.47
C ARG A 25 -2.23 -8.65 -18.23
N ASN A 26 -3.32 -8.02 -17.78
CA ASN A 26 -4.02 -8.42 -16.56
C ASN A 26 -5.54 -8.28 -16.77
N VAL A 27 -6.30 -9.29 -16.35
CA VAL A 27 -7.77 -9.36 -16.56
C VAL A 27 -8.49 -8.25 -15.80
N ARG A 28 -8.15 -8.02 -14.52
CA ARG A 28 -8.80 -6.99 -13.68
C ARG A 28 -8.57 -5.59 -14.24
N LEU A 29 -7.36 -5.33 -14.72
CA LEU A 29 -7.03 -4.09 -15.42
C LEU A 29 -7.88 -3.89 -16.70
N SER A 30 -8.14 -4.96 -17.46
CA SER A 30 -8.99 -4.91 -18.66
C SER A 30 -10.49 -4.80 -18.35
N GLU A 31 -10.95 -5.30 -17.21
CA GLU A 31 -12.35 -5.23 -16.76
C GLU A 31 -12.71 -3.85 -16.19
N ALA A 32 -11.78 -3.20 -15.48
CA ALA A 32 -12.01 -1.95 -14.76
C ALA A 32 -12.73 -0.84 -15.59
N PRO A 33 -12.40 -0.61 -16.88
CA PRO A 33 -13.11 0.37 -17.71
C PRO A 33 -14.61 0.08 -17.85
N SER A 34 -15.01 -1.19 -17.97
CA SER A 34 -16.42 -1.58 -18.07
C SER A 34 -17.22 -1.28 -16.80
N PHE A 35 -16.55 -1.23 -15.65
CA PHE A 35 -17.15 -0.85 -14.37
C PHE A 35 -17.06 0.66 -14.09
N GLY A 36 -16.45 1.44 -14.98
CA GLY A 36 -16.27 2.89 -14.80
C GLY A 36 -15.37 3.25 -13.61
N LYS A 37 -14.52 2.32 -13.16
CA LYS A 37 -13.63 2.53 -12.01
C LYS A 37 -12.17 2.55 -12.47
N PRO A 38 -11.31 3.43 -11.94
CA PRO A 38 -9.86 3.29 -12.07
C PRO A 38 -9.40 1.92 -11.59
N ALA A 39 -8.36 1.36 -12.21
CA ALA A 39 -7.85 0.02 -11.88
C ALA A 39 -7.54 -0.16 -10.38
N LEU A 40 -7.06 0.91 -9.73
CA LEU A 40 -6.77 0.93 -8.31
C LEU A 40 -8.01 0.79 -7.42
N LEU A 41 -9.12 1.45 -7.81
CA LEU A 41 -10.39 1.40 -7.07
C LEU A 41 -11.23 0.18 -7.46
N TYR A 42 -10.97 -0.42 -8.62
CA TYR A 42 -11.59 -1.67 -9.02
C TYR A 42 -11.01 -2.85 -8.26
N GLU A 43 -9.67 -3.01 -8.28
CA GLU A 43 -8.98 -4.10 -7.58
C GLU A 43 -7.51 -3.72 -7.30
N ALA A 44 -7.26 -3.10 -6.15
CA ALA A 44 -5.94 -2.63 -5.74
C ALA A 44 -4.92 -3.77 -5.58
N SER A 45 -5.36 -4.97 -5.21
CA SER A 45 -4.49 -6.13 -5.01
C SER A 45 -4.05 -6.78 -6.33
N SER A 46 -4.64 -6.39 -7.46
CA SER A 46 -4.32 -6.97 -8.76
C SER A 46 -2.89 -6.61 -9.20
N THR A 47 -2.23 -7.53 -9.89
CA THR A 47 -0.90 -7.28 -10.48
C THR A 47 -0.92 -6.09 -11.45
N GLY A 48 -2.04 -5.85 -12.15
CA GLY A 48 -2.19 -4.69 -13.04
C GLY A 48 -2.14 -3.37 -12.28
N ALA A 49 -2.91 -3.26 -11.18
CA ALA A 49 -2.88 -2.08 -10.31
C ALA A 49 -1.50 -1.87 -9.67
N GLN A 50 -0.85 -2.95 -9.22
CA GLN A 50 0.50 -2.90 -8.65
C GLN A 50 1.55 -2.43 -9.67
N ASN A 51 1.49 -2.90 -10.93
CA ASN A 51 2.40 -2.46 -11.99
C ASN A 51 2.23 -0.96 -12.27
N TYR A 52 1.00 -0.45 -12.30
CA TYR A 52 0.77 1.00 -12.47
C TYR A 52 1.26 1.81 -11.28
N MET A 53 1.16 1.29 -10.05
CA MET A 53 1.73 1.94 -8.88
C MET A 53 3.26 1.99 -8.91
N ALA A 54 3.91 0.92 -9.37
CA ALA A 54 5.35 0.92 -9.59
C ALA A 54 5.75 1.95 -10.66
N LEU A 55 4.99 2.03 -11.76
CA LEU A 55 5.24 3.00 -12.83
C LEU A 55 5.06 4.45 -12.34
N ALA A 56 4.01 4.70 -11.55
CA ALA A 56 3.79 6.02 -10.95
C ALA A 56 4.97 6.44 -10.06
N ARG A 57 5.51 5.51 -9.27
CA ARG A 57 6.71 5.76 -8.44
C ARG A 57 7.93 6.07 -9.30
N GLU A 58 8.14 5.33 -10.38
CA GLU A 58 9.24 5.57 -11.31
C GLU A 58 9.16 6.96 -11.96
N ILE A 59 7.95 7.36 -12.39
CA ILE A 59 7.71 8.71 -12.94
C ILE A 59 8.05 9.79 -11.92
N LEU A 60 7.65 9.63 -10.66
CA LEU A 60 7.95 10.62 -9.61
C LEU A 60 9.46 10.71 -9.36
N ASN A 61 10.15 9.58 -9.26
CA ASN A 61 11.58 9.54 -9.04
C ASN A 61 12.37 10.17 -10.20
N ASN A 62 11.97 9.91 -11.45
CA ASN A 62 12.64 10.46 -12.64
C ASN A 62 12.43 11.97 -12.79
N ASN A 63 11.40 12.52 -12.15
CA ASN A 63 11.05 13.95 -12.24
C ASN A 63 11.34 14.72 -10.94
N GLN A 64 12.10 14.13 -10.00
CA GLN A 64 12.31 14.71 -8.67
C GLN A 64 12.94 16.11 -8.71
N GLU A 65 13.84 16.37 -9.66
CA GLU A 65 14.43 17.70 -9.89
C GLU A 65 13.38 18.80 -10.20
N TYR A 66 12.33 18.44 -10.95
CA TYR A 66 11.21 19.37 -11.22
C TYR A 66 10.34 19.63 -9.99
N LEU A 67 10.28 18.67 -9.06
CA LEU A 67 9.50 18.82 -7.83
C LEU A 67 10.27 19.67 -6.82
N ASP A 68 11.57 19.44 -6.65
CA ASP A 68 12.41 20.15 -5.70
C ASP A 68 12.56 21.64 -6.07
N SER A 69 12.63 21.96 -7.37
CA SER A 69 12.70 23.34 -7.87
C SER A 69 11.42 24.15 -7.66
N SER A 70 10.27 23.50 -7.47
CA SER A 70 8.98 24.16 -7.18
C SER A 70 8.80 24.59 -5.71
N HIS A 71 9.73 24.21 -4.82
CA HIS A 71 9.69 24.53 -3.39
C HIS A 71 10.57 25.71 -2.98
N SER A 72 11.22 26.41 -3.92
CA SER A 72 12.06 27.58 -3.60
C SER A 72 11.32 28.94 -3.63
N GLU A 73 10.07 29.03 -4.08
CA GLU A 73 9.31 30.29 -4.12
C GLU A 73 7.98 30.23 -3.36
N ASN A 74 8.01 29.69 -2.13
CA ASN A 74 7.04 30.06 -1.11
C ASN A 74 7.72 30.05 0.25
N GLY A 75 8.31 31.19 0.60
CA GLY A 75 8.66 31.50 1.98
C GLY A 75 7.39 31.57 2.82
N VAL A 76 7.00 30.43 3.38
CA VAL A 76 6.17 30.41 4.59
C VAL A 76 7.15 30.53 5.74
N GLY A 77 7.15 31.72 6.33
CA GLY A 77 8.06 32.13 7.38
C GLY A 77 8.09 31.17 8.55
N ASP A 78 9.23 31.24 9.23
CA ASP A 78 9.49 30.69 10.54
C ASP A 78 8.23 30.77 11.43
N VAL A 79 7.65 29.61 11.73
CA VAL A 79 6.92 29.46 13.00
C VAL A 79 7.92 28.80 13.95
N GLU A 80 8.73 29.68 14.52
CA GLU A 80 9.46 29.48 15.76
C GLU A 80 8.54 28.84 16.81
N SER A 81 9.03 27.74 17.39
CA SER A 81 8.75 27.18 18.71
C SER A 81 7.42 27.54 19.39
N THR A 82 6.52 26.54 19.49
CA THR A 82 5.95 26.26 20.82
C THR A 82 6.25 24.81 21.17
N GLU A 83 7.16 24.70 22.11
CA GLU A 83 7.53 23.48 22.80
C GLU A 83 6.26 22.88 23.43
N THR A 84 5.94 21.63 23.10
CA THR A 84 4.96 20.87 23.87
C THR A 84 5.53 20.70 25.28
N PRO A 85 4.88 21.20 26.35
CA PRO A 85 5.40 21.04 27.69
C PRO A 85 5.39 19.57 28.08
N ALA A 86 6.58 19.05 28.42
CA ALA A 86 6.75 17.79 29.11
C ALA A 86 5.93 17.82 30.41
N THR A 87 4.81 17.09 30.43
CA THR A 87 4.17 16.70 31.68
C THR A 87 4.66 15.29 31.99
N GLY A 88 5.73 15.23 32.77
CA GLY A 88 6.01 14.06 33.58
C GLY A 88 5.04 14.08 34.75
N ASP A 89 4.32 12.98 34.92
CA ASP A 89 4.07 12.37 36.22
C ASP A 89 3.78 10.89 35.95
N GLN A 90 4.66 10.03 36.46
CA GLN A 90 4.43 8.61 36.53
C GLN A 90 3.55 8.35 37.74
N GLU A 91 2.37 7.77 37.53
CA GLU A 91 1.70 7.01 38.58
C GLU A 91 1.55 5.56 38.11
N THR A 92 2.39 4.71 38.69
CA THR A 92 2.32 3.26 38.61
C THR A 92 1.13 2.79 39.45
N LEU A 93 0.00 2.50 38.82
CA LEU A 93 -1.09 1.74 39.43
C LEU A 93 -0.82 0.24 39.28
N SER A 94 0.23 -0.23 39.97
CA SER A 94 0.39 -1.63 40.35
C SER A 94 -0.12 -1.77 41.78
N ASP A 95 -1.26 -2.44 41.94
CA ASP A 95 -1.74 -3.15 43.15
C ASP A 95 -3.26 -2.98 43.33
N ALA A 96 -4.02 -3.77 42.58
CA ALA A 96 -5.36 -4.18 42.96
C ALA A 96 -5.59 -5.62 42.50
N ILE A 97 -5.01 -6.52 43.30
CA ILE A 97 -5.47 -7.87 43.63
C ILE A 97 -6.89 -8.25 43.14
N GLY A 98 -7.00 -9.43 42.55
CA GLY A 98 -8.29 -10.02 42.17
C GLY A 98 -8.16 -11.33 41.40
N GLU A 99 -7.45 -12.29 41.98
CA GLU A 99 -7.43 -13.69 41.58
C GLU A 99 -8.84 -14.29 41.62
N THR A 100 -9.37 -14.75 40.49
CA THR A 100 -10.48 -15.72 40.48
C THR A 100 -10.22 -16.79 39.43
N SER A 101 -10.05 -17.99 39.95
CA SER A 101 -9.89 -19.28 39.28
C SER A 101 -11.05 -19.65 38.36
N GLU A 102 -10.71 -20.49 37.38
CA GLU A 102 -11.45 -21.64 36.83
C GLU A 102 -12.95 -21.49 36.50
N SER A 103 -13.28 -21.76 35.23
CA SER A 103 -13.98 -23.00 34.87
C SER A 103 -13.99 -23.19 33.35
N GLU A 104 -13.40 -24.29 32.90
CA GLU A 104 -13.65 -24.90 31.60
C GLU A 104 -15.10 -25.38 31.55
N GLU A 105 -15.82 -25.11 30.47
CA GLU A 105 -17.07 -25.81 30.15
C GLU A 105 -16.99 -26.28 28.68
N GLU A 106 -16.65 -27.54 28.56
CA GLU A 106 -16.66 -28.36 27.36
C GLU A 106 -18.10 -28.71 26.99
N SER A 107 -18.73 -27.96 26.09
CA SER A 107 -20.05 -28.32 25.56
C SER A 107 -19.90 -29.30 24.40
N THR A 108 -19.76 -30.58 24.74
CA THR A 108 -20.04 -31.69 23.81
C THR A 108 -21.56 -31.84 23.66
N THR A 109 -22.06 -31.93 22.43
CA THR A 109 -23.38 -32.53 22.15
C THR A 109 -23.27 -33.40 20.89
N PRO A 110 -24.05 -34.48 20.81
CA PRO A 110 -23.56 -35.79 20.41
C PRO A 110 -23.73 -36.09 18.91
N ALA A 111 -23.01 -37.13 18.48
CA ALA A 111 -23.31 -37.91 17.29
C ALA A 111 -24.60 -38.74 17.48
N ASP A 112 -25.12 -39.24 16.36
CA ASP A 112 -26.36 -40.01 16.14
C ASP A 112 -27.64 -39.12 16.14
N GLU A 113 -28.52 -39.14 15.14
CA GLU A 113 -29.04 -40.29 14.40
C GLU A 113 -29.93 -39.77 13.23
N PHE A 114 -29.80 -40.34 12.03
CA PHE A 114 -30.84 -40.63 11.01
C PHE A 114 -30.35 -40.52 9.55
N SER A 115 -30.18 -41.72 9.00
CA SER A 115 -30.19 -42.10 7.59
C SER A 115 -31.51 -41.74 6.90
N MET A 116 -31.44 -41.09 5.72
CA MET A 116 -32.20 -41.41 4.50
C MET A 116 -31.69 -40.62 3.30
#